data_AF-A0A1Q7PYX0-F1
#
_entry.id   AF-A0A1Q7PYX0-F1
#
_cell.length_a   1.000
_cell.length_b   1.000
_cell.length_c   1.000
_cell.angle_alpha   90.00
_cell.angle_beta   90.00
_cell.angle_gamma   90.00
#
_symmetry.space_group_name_H-M   'P 1'
#
loop_
_entity.id
_entity.type
_entity.pdbx_description
1 polymer ?
#
loop_
_entity_poly.entity_id
_entity_poly.type
_entity_poly.pdbx_seq_one_letter_code
_entity_poly.pdbx_strand_id
1 'polypeptide(L)'
;MPTLAIAEGKWTFIFPQVYVSPRSSPPYLAGRCLAAFASSTVTSITSLAVVVVVSSLLFGVAIPLVVTPLSISLFGVALIVNIFASMGLGFLLGAYAIFASKFEWALPTYVSGLLMVFSEALFPVTLLPHPFSDVGNVLPFTEFIRASRAVLLPLGNITSPFYYLGLSFTGGLILLIFGLLAFKYAERRARRLGVLDRKVV
;
A
#
# COMPACT_ATOMS: atom_id res chain seq x y z
N MET A 1 7.08 5.32 2.00
CA MET A 1 6.93 6.41 1.01
C MET A 1 6.25 7.68 1.51
N PRO A 2 5.54 7.72 2.66
CA PRO A 2 5.29 8.97 3.39
C PRO A 2 6.21 9.17 4.59
N THR A 3 6.63 8.09 5.25
CA THR A 3 7.61 8.11 6.36
C THR A 3 8.99 8.61 5.93
N LEU A 4 9.43 8.31 4.71
CA LEU A 4 10.68 8.82 4.16
C LEU A 4 10.61 10.32 3.90
N ALA A 5 9.49 10.83 3.38
CA ALA A 5 9.29 12.28 3.24
C ALA A 5 9.15 12.98 4.60
N ILE A 6 8.59 12.29 5.61
CA ILE A 6 8.51 12.77 6.99
C ILE A 6 9.86 12.80 7.68
N ALA A 7 10.64 11.74 7.52
CA ALA A 7 12.01 11.67 7.97
C ALA A 7 12.84 12.73 7.25
N GLU A 8 12.88 12.73 5.91
CA GLU A 8 13.64 13.69 5.10
C GLU A 8 13.35 15.13 5.49
N GLY A 9 12.09 15.55 5.59
CA GLY A 9 11.85 16.93 5.96
C GLY A 9 12.05 17.23 7.46
N LYS A 10 12.01 16.23 8.36
CA LYS A 10 12.52 16.38 9.74
C LYS A 10 14.02 16.64 9.72
N TRP A 11 14.77 15.96 8.85
CA TRP A 11 16.21 16.18 8.63
C TRP A 11 16.53 17.51 7.93
N THR A 12 15.68 17.97 7.00
CA THR A 12 15.89 19.22 6.25
C THR A 12 15.34 20.47 6.96
N PHE A 13 14.75 20.35 8.16
CA PHE A 13 14.13 21.47 8.90
C PHE A 13 13.01 22.25 8.15
N ILE A 14 12.44 21.69 7.08
CA ILE A 14 11.30 22.27 6.33
C ILE A 14 9.96 21.93 7.01
N PHE A 15 9.96 20.94 7.90
CA PHE A 15 8.77 20.44 8.61
C PHE A 15 7.98 21.47 9.42
N PRO A 16 8.62 22.42 10.14
CA PRO A 16 7.90 23.48 10.82
C PRO A 16 7.17 24.40 9.82
N GLN A 17 7.80 24.76 8.69
CA GLN A 17 7.25 25.72 7.74
C GLN A 17 6.00 25.19 6.99
N VAL A 18 5.92 23.88 6.76
CA VAL A 18 4.75 23.26 6.10
C VAL A 18 3.59 23.02 7.08
N TYR A 19 3.88 22.78 8.37
CA TYR A 19 2.87 22.55 9.41
C TYR A 19 2.35 23.84 10.10
N VAL A 20 2.96 25.00 9.84
CA VAL A 20 2.45 26.31 10.29
C VAL A 20 1.13 26.70 9.60
N SER A 21 0.83 26.13 8.42
CA SER A 21 -0.47 26.31 7.75
C SER A 21 -1.47 25.20 8.16
N PRO A 22 -2.54 25.52 8.92
CA PRO A 22 -3.45 24.55 9.52
C PRO A 22 -4.35 23.80 8.52
N ARG A 23 -4.28 24.09 7.21
CA ARG A 23 -5.13 23.47 6.17
C ARG A 23 -4.38 22.63 5.13
N SER A 24 -3.04 22.67 5.06
CA SER A 24 -2.27 22.05 3.96
C SER A 24 -1.62 20.70 4.28
N SER A 25 -1.68 20.21 5.53
CA SER A 25 -1.00 18.94 5.90
C SER A 25 -1.60 17.69 5.23
N PRO A 26 -2.94 17.51 5.13
CA PRO A 26 -3.51 16.32 4.47
C PRO A 26 -3.29 16.25 2.95
N PRO A 27 -3.48 17.33 2.15
CA PRO A 27 -3.27 17.27 0.70
C PRO A 27 -1.79 17.12 0.33
N TYR A 28 -0.86 17.64 1.14
CA TYR A 28 0.58 17.42 0.93
C TYR A 28 0.94 15.93 1.07
N LEU A 29 0.47 15.27 2.14
CA LEU A 29 0.69 13.83 2.32
C LEU A 29 -0.01 13.00 1.24
N ALA A 30 -1.23 13.39 0.85
CA ALA A 30 -1.97 12.74 -0.22
C ALA A 30 -1.20 12.78 -1.55
N GLY A 31 -0.67 13.95 -1.92
CA GLY A 31 0.15 14.12 -3.12
C GLY A 31 1.42 13.29 -3.10
N ARG A 32 2.11 13.21 -1.95
CA ARG A 32 3.28 12.34 -1.76
C ARG A 32 2.93 10.85 -1.89
N CYS A 33 1.80 10.42 -1.34
CA CYS A 33 1.34 9.03 -1.49
C CYS A 33 0.99 8.70 -2.95
N LEU A 34 0.34 9.63 -3.66
CA LEU A 34 0.03 9.46 -5.09
C LEU A 34 1.29 9.39 -5.95
N ALA A 35 2.28 10.27 -5.71
CA ALA A 35 3.54 10.25 -6.45
C ALA A 35 4.30 8.93 -6.23
N ALA A 36 4.32 8.44 -4.99
CA ALA A 36 4.93 7.16 -4.66
C ALA A 36 4.19 5.96 -5.24
N PHE A 37 2.85 6.04 -5.34
CA PHE A 37 2.07 5.01 -6.00
C PHE A 37 2.36 4.97 -7.49
N ALA A 38 2.46 6.14 -8.14
CA ALA A 38 2.80 6.25 -9.55
C ALA A 38 4.16 5.61 -9.84
N SER A 39 5.19 5.91 -9.05
CA SER A 39 6.50 5.26 -9.21
C SER A 39 6.44 3.75 -8.95
N SER A 40 5.71 3.31 -7.92
CA SER A 40 5.55 1.89 -7.59
C SER A 40 4.84 1.10 -8.70
N THR A 41 3.87 1.71 -9.37
CA THR A 41 3.13 1.10 -10.49
C THR A 41 4.06 0.87 -11.67
N VAL A 42 4.89 1.87 -12.02
CA VAL A 42 5.90 1.74 -13.07
C VAL A 42 6.87 0.61 -12.74
N THR A 43 7.41 0.58 -11.51
CA THR A 43 8.32 -0.50 -11.07
C THR A 43 7.66 -1.87 -11.14
N SER A 44 6.38 -2.00 -10.76
CA SER A 44 5.66 -3.27 -10.80
C SER A 44 5.46 -3.79 -12.23
N ILE A 45 5.09 -2.89 -13.16
CA ILE A 45 4.94 -3.23 -14.58
C ILE A 45 6.29 -3.64 -15.18
N THR A 46 7.35 -2.87 -14.91
CA THR A 46 8.70 -3.19 -15.37
C THR A 46 9.18 -4.52 -14.80
N SER A 47 8.95 -4.77 -13.51
CA SER A 47 9.33 -6.03 -12.86
C SER A 47 8.62 -7.23 -13.51
N LEU A 48 7.33 -7.11 -13.80
CA LEU A 48 6.58 -8.18 -14.48
C LEU A 48 7.10 -8.43 -15.89
N ALA A 49 7.38 -7.37 -16.66
CA ALA A 49 7.96 -7.50 -17.99
C ALA A 49 9.34 -8.19 -17.96
N VAL A 50 10.20 -7.80 -17.03
CA VAL A 50 11.52 -8.43 -16.83
C VAL A 50 11.39 -9.90 -16.46
N VAL A 51 10.47 -10.25 -15.55
CA VAL A 51 10.26 -11.65 -15.13
C VAL A 51 9.80 -12.50 -16.32
N VAL A 52 8.91 -12.02 -17.18
CA VAL A 52 8.46 -12.77 -18.36
C VAL A 52 9.60 -13.00 -19.36
N VAL A 53 10.40 -11.97 -19.63
CA VAL A 53 11.57 -12.08 -20.53
C VAL A 53 12.62 -13.02 -19.94
N VAL A 54 12.98 -12.85 -18.67
CA VAL A 54 14.03 -13.65 -18.03
C VAL A 54 13.60 -15.11 -17.83
N SER A 55 12.34 -15.37 -17.45
CA SER A 55 11.82 -16.74 -17.29
C SER A 55 11.80 -17.52 -18.59
N SER A 56 11.39 -16.87 -19.69
CA SER A 56 11.42 -17.49 -21.02
C SER A 56 12.85 -17.71 -21.52
N LEU A 57 13.80 -16.80 -21.23
CA LEU A 57 15.19 -16.92 -21.68
C LEU A 57 16.01 -17.95 -20.90
N LEU A 58 15.87 -17.97 -19.56
CA LEU A 58 16.72 -18.79 -18.68
C LEU A 58 16.12 -20.16 -18.38
N PHE A 59 14.80 -20.26 -18.21
CA PHE A 59 14.15 -21.49 -17.73
C PHE A 59 13.39 -22.23 -18.84
N GLY A 60 13.20 -21.62 -20.01
CA GLY A 60 12.42 -22.22 -21.10
C GLY A 60 10.96 -22.50 -20.76
N VAL A 61 10.48 -22.02 -19.61
CA VAL A 61 9.09 -22.16 -19.16
C VAL A 61 8.33 -20.95 -19.67
N ALA A 62 7.50 -21.16 -20.69
CA ALA A 62 6.52 -20.17 -21.11
C ALA A 62 5.41 -20.12 -20.06
N ILE A 63 5.39 -19.06 -19.24
CA ILE A 63 4.26 -18.78 -18.36
C ILE A 63 3.05 -18.50 -19.28
N PRO A 64 1.98 -19.32 -19.25
CA PRO A 64 0.83 -19.13 -20.12
C PRO A 64 0.04 -17.91 -19.63
N LEU A 65 0.48 -16.71 -20.04
CA LEU A 65 -0.18 -15.45 -19.76
C LEU A 65 -1.30 -15.24 -20.76
N VAL A 66 -2.53 -15.18 -20.25
CA VAL A 66 -3.70 -14.83 -21.06
C VAL A 66 -3.80 -13.31 -21.11
N VAL A 67 -3.12 -12.72 -22.10
CA VAL A 67 -3.11 -11.26 -22.31
C VAL A 67 -4.27 -10.89 -23.24
N THR A 68 -5.50 -11.00 -22.73
CA THR A 68 -6.67 -10.46 -23.45
C THR A 68 -6.86 -8.97 -23.14
N PRO A 69 -7.46 -8.18 -24.05
CA PRO A 69 -7.79 -6.77 -23.78
C PRO A 69 -8.64 -6.59 -22.52
N LEU A 70 -9.53 -7.56 -22.23
CA LEU A 70 -10.38 -7.58 -21.05
C LEU A 70 -9.56 -7.83 -19.77
N SER A 71 -8.58 -8.74 -19.81
CA SER A 71 -7.65 -8.98 -18.70
C SER A 71 -6.85 -7.72 -18.35
N ILE A 72 -6.33 -7.03 -19.36
CA ILE A 72 -5.57 -5.79 -19.17
C ILE A 72 -6.43 -4.69 -18.53
N SER A 73 -7.69 -4.55 -18.98
CA SER A 73 -8.61 -3.57 -18.41
C SER A 73 -8.91 -3.88 -16.93
N LEU A 74 -9.21 -5.13 -16.60
CA LEU A 74 -9.47 -5.56 -15.22
C LEU A 74 -8.26 -5.39 -14.30
N PHE A 75 -7.04 -5.66 -14.80
CA PHE A 75 -5.82 -5.41 -14.07
C PHE A 75 -5.60 -3.90 -13.81
N GLY A 76 -5.91 -3.05 -14.80
CA GLY A 76 -5.89 -1.60 -14.64
C GLY A 76 -6.84 -1.11 -13.56
N VAL A 77 -8.06 -1.64 -13.50
CA VAL A 77 -9.02 -1.31 -12.43
C VAL A 77 -8.50 -1.80 -11.07
N ALA A 78 -7.94 -3.01 -10.99
CA ALA A 78 -7.34 -3.52 -9.76
C ALA A 78 -6.22 -2.61 -9.23
N LEU A 79 -5.36 -2.08 -10.11
CA LEU A 79 -4.34 -1.10 -9.73
C LEU A 79 -4.95 0.17 -9.17
N ILE A 80 -6.00 0.72 -9.80
CA ILE A 80 -6.68 1.93 -9.32
C ILE A 80 -7.30 1.69 -7.94
N VAL A 81 -7.92 0.52 -7.74
CA VAL A 81 -8.50 0.14 -6.44
C VAL A 81 -7.41 0.05 -5.36
N ASN A 82 -6.24 -0.48 -5.69
CA ASN A 82 -5.12 -0.59 -4.76
C ASN A 82 -4.56 0.78 -4.30
N ILE A 83 -4.80 1.87 -5.05
CA ILE A 83 -4.41 3.23 -4.65
C ILE A 83 -5.03 3.57 -3.29
N PHE A 84 -6.30 3.26 -3.08
CA PHE A 84 -7.02 3.60 -1.85
C PHE A 84 -6.42 2.86 -0.64
N ALA A 85 -6.15 1.56 -0.78
CA ALA A 85 -5.54 0.74 0.27
C ALA A 85 -4.11 1.23 0.61
N SER A 86 -3.31 1.51 -0.42
CA SER A 86 -1.94 2.02 -0.27
C SER A 86 -1.90 3.41 0.38
N MET A 87 -2.80 4.31 0.00
CA MET A 87 -2.95 5.63 0.64
C MET A 87 -3.35 5.50 2.10
N GLY A 88 -4.31 4.62 2.44
CA GLY A 88 -4.74 4.38 3.82
C GLY A 88 -3.60 3.93 4.73
N LEU A 89 -2.80 2.95 4.28
CA LEU A 89 -1.58 2.55 4.99
C LEU A 89 -0.56 3.68 5.07
N GLY A 90 -0.38 4.45 4.00
CA GLY A 90 0.49 5.61 3.98
C GLY A 90 0.15 6.65 5.05
N PHE A 91 -1.14 6.95 5.21
CA PHE A 91 -1.62 7.86 6.26
C PHE A 91 -1.44 7.29 7.67
N LEU A 92 -1.67 5.99 7.88
CA LEU A 92 -1.42 5.34 9.17
C LEU A 92 0.06 5.40 9.56
N LEU A 93 0.95 5.06 8.62
CA LEU A 93 2.40 5.13 8.83
C LEU A 93 2.84 6.58 9.09
N GLY A 94 2.28 7.55 8.37
CA GLY A 94 2.53 8.96 8.59
C GLY A 94 2.06 9.46 9.96
N ALA A 95 0.88 9.03 10.41
CA ALA A 95 0.35 9.35 11.74
C ALA A 95 1.27 8.82 12.85
N TYR A 96 1.80 7.61 12.69
CA TYR A 96 2.75 7.01 13.63
C TYR A 96 4.11 7.75 13.62
N ALA A 97 4.62 8.10 12.43
CA ALA A 97 5.89 8.82 12.28
C ALA A 97 5.88 10.22 12.93
N ILE A 98 4.71 10.82 13.17
CA ILE A 98 4.63 12.06 13.97
C ILE A 98 5.04 11.82 15.42
N PHE A 99 4.69 10.67 16.01
CA PHE A 99 4.93 10.37 17.42
C PHE A 99 6.27 9.68 17.69
N ALA A 100 6.74 8.83 16.78
CA ALA A 100 7.96 8.05 16.99
C ALA A 100 9.15 8.75 16.36
N SER A 101 10.06 9.37 17.12
CA SER A 101 11.21 10.11 16.58
C SER A 101 12.46 9.27 16.26
N LYS A 102 12.56 8.03 16.77
CA LYS A 102 13.80 7.23 16.68
C LYS A 102 13.77 6.04 15.70
N PHE A 103 12.59 5.59 15.26
CA PHE A 103 12.44 4.36 14.45
C PHE A 103 11.58 4.53 13.18
N GLU A 104 11.45 5.76 12.67
CA GLU A 104 10.58 6.07 11.51
C GLU A 104 10.98 5.34 10.23
N TRP A 105 12.28 5.11 10.05
CA TRP A 105 12.86 4.49 8.87
C TRP A 105 12.59 2.97 8.77
N ALA A 106 12.54 2.28 9.91
CA ALA A 106 12.40 0.82 9.93
C ALA A 106 10.92 0.36 9.91
N LEU A 107 10.00 1.21 10.37
CA LEU A 107 8.58 0.87 10.48
C LEU A 107 7.91 0.42 9.16
N PRO A 108 8.11 1.12 8.02
CA PRO A 108 7.52 0.69 6.74
C PRO A 108 8.05 -0.67 6.29
N THR A 109 9.32 -0.96 6.57
CA THR A 109 9.96 -2.24 6.22
C THR A 109 9.34 -3.37 7.03
N TYR A 110 9.10 -3.19 8.32
CA TYR A 110 8.43 -4.18 9.15
C TYR A 110 6.98 -4.41 8.73
N VAL A 111 6.24 -3.34 8.46
CA VAL A 111 4.84 -3.44 7.98
C VAL A 111 4.78 -4.14 6.62
N SER A 112 5.71 -3.83 5.71
CA SER A 112 5.81 -4.52 4.42
C SER A 112 6.11 -6.00 4.60
N GLY A 113 7.03 -6.36 5.51
CA GLY A 113 7.36 -7.76 5.80
C GLY A 113 6.16 -8.54 6.34
N LEU A 114 5.41 -7.95 7.28
CA LEU A 114 4.16 -8.54 7.78
C LEU A 114 3.14 -8.72 6.67
N LEU A 115 2.91 -7.69 5.85
CA LEU A 115 2.00 -7.79 4.71
C LEU A 115 2.43 -8.90 3.76
N MET A 116 3.72 -9.12 3.52
CA MET A 116 4.21 -10.19 2.64
C MET A 116 3.82 -11.59 3.13
N VAL A 117 3.74 -11.79 4.45
CA VAL A 117 3.30 -13.05 5.07
C VAL A 117 1.78 -13.22 4.97
N PHE A 118 1.02 -12.14 5.22
CA PHE A 118 -0.44 -12.20 5.28
C PHE A 118 -1.16 -12.03 3.94
N SER A 119 -0.53 -11.43 2.92
CA SER A 119 -1.17 -11.02 1.67
C SER A 119 -1.26 -12.09 0.58
N GLU A 120 -1.12 -13.37 0.92
CA GLU A 120 -0.98 -14.47 -0.05
C GLU A 120 0.20 -14.36 -1.02
N ALA A 121 1.11 -13.40 -0.84
CA ALA A 121 2.26 -13.20 -1.70
C ALA A 121 3.22 -14.40 -1.65
N LEU A 122 3.48 -14.92 -0.44
CA LEU A 122 4.39 -16.05 -0.20
C LEU A 122 3.67 -17.38 0.07
N PHE A 123 2.62 -17.35 0.90
CA PHE A 123 1.87 -18.54 1.31
C PHE A 123 0.38 -18.33 1.11
N PRO A 124 -0.37 -19.29 0.55
CA PRO A 124 -1.82 -19.19 0.48
C PRO A 124 -2.43 -19.11 1.89
N VAL A 125 -3.43 -18.25 2.08
CA VAL A 125 -4.03 -17.95 3.39
C VAL A 125 -4.72 -19.19 3.97
N THR A 126 -5.10 -20.14 3.13
CA THR A 126 -5.67 -21.44 3.53
C THR A 126 -4.72 -22.32 4.35
N LEU A 127 -3.42 -22.07 4.30
CA LEU A 127 -2.43 -22.80 5.10
C LEU A 127 -2.15 -22.16 6.47
N LEU A 128 -2.67 -20.95 6.73
CA LEU A 128 -2.43 -20.26 8.00
C LEU A 128 -3.39 -20.79 9.08
N PRO A 129 -2.90 -21.08 10.31
CA PRO A 129 -3.76 -21.48 11.41
C PRO A 129 -4.72 -20.35 11.79
N HIS A 130 -5.96 -20.70 12.11
CA HIS A 130 -6.93 -19.75 12.67
C HIS A 130 -6.38 -19.21 14.00
N PRO A 131 -6.35 -17.88 14.24
CA PRO A 131 -7.13 -16.80 13.61
C PRO A 131 -6.44 -16.02 12.48
N PHE A 132 -5.19 -16.35 12.14
CA PHE A 132 -4.41 -15.57 11.17
C PHE A 132 -4.97 -15.64 9.75
N SER A 133 -5.66 -16.74 9.41
CA SER A 133 -6.36 -16.89 8.13
C SER A 133 -7.46 -15.83 7.94
N ASP A 134 -8.20 -15.50 8.98
CA ASP A 134 -9.31 -14.55 8.89
C ASP A 134 -8.80 -13.13 8.67
N VAL A 135 -7.72 -12.77 9.37
CA VAL A 135 -7.03 -11.48 9.17
C VAL A 135 -6.51 -11.37 7.74
N GLY A 136 -5.91 -12.44 7.22
CA GLY A 136 -5.45 -12.56 5.83
C GLY A 136 -6.57 -12.29 4.82
N ASN A 137 -7.76 -12.86 5.01
CA ASN A 137 -8.89 -12.70 4.10
C ASN A 137 -9.54 -11.30 4.14
N VAL A 138 -9.43 -10.59 5.26
CA VAL A 138 -10.00 -9.23 5.40
C VAL A 138 -9.07 -8.15 4.81
N LEU A 139 -7.78 -8.46 4.63
CA LEU A 139 -6.80 -7.51 4.13
C LEU A 139 -7.04 -7.18 2.65
N PRO A 140 -7.18 -5.88 2.27
CA PRO A 140 -7.42 -5.49 0.89
C PRO A 140 -6.26 -5.84 -0.06
N PHE A 141 -5.06 -6.03 0.48
CA PHE A 141 -3.89 -6.46 -0.29
C PHE A 141 -3.96 -7.92 -0.73
N THR A 142 -4.56 -8.78 0.09
CA THR A 142 -4.79 -10.20 -0.24
C THR A 142 -5.75 -10.32 -1.42
N GLU A 143 -6.86 -9.57 -1.33
CA GLU A 143 -7.91 -9.55 -2.34
C GLU A 143 -7.39 -9.00 -3.68
N PHE A 144 -6.48 -8.01 -3.65
CA PHE A 144 -5.78 -7.51 -4.84
C PHE A 144 -4.88 -8.58 -5.48
N ILE A 145 -4.14 -9.35 -4.68
CA ILE A 145 -3.28 -10.43 -5.20
C ILE A 145 -4.13 -11.55 -5.81
N ARG A 146 -5.27 -11.89 -5.22
CA ARG A 146 -6.24 -12.84 -5.79
C ARG A 146 -6.83 -12.34 -7.11
N ALA A 147 -7.26 -11.08 -7.16
CA ALA A 147 -7.80 -10.47 -8.37
C ALA A 147 -6.75 -10.43 -9.50
N SER A 148 -5.51 -10.04 -9.22
CA SER A 148 -4.44 -10.00 -10.23
C SER A 148 -4.08 -11.40 -10.75
N ARG A 149 -4.04 -12.42 -9.89
CA ARG A 149 -3.84 -13.83 -10.31
C ARG A 149 -4.98 -14.34 -11.17
N ALA A 150 -6.24 -14.10 -10.78
CA ALA A 150 -7.42 -14.55 -11.52
C ALA A 150 -7.53 -13.91 -12.91
N VAL A 151 -6.95 -12.71 -13.08
CA VAL A 151 -6.95 -11.96 -14.35
C VAL A 151 -5.81 -12.38 -15.28
N LEU A 152 -4.64 -12.74 -14.73
CA LEU A 152 -3.44 -13.06 -15.51
C LEU A 152 -3.27 -14.56 -15.83
N LEU A 153 -3.81 -15.45 -14.99
CA LEU A 153 -3.66 -16.90 -15.13
C LEU A 153 -4.91 -17.55 -15.74
N PRO A 154 -4.76 -18.53 -16.67
CA PRO A 154 -5.86 -19.18 -17.38
C PRO A 154 -6.83 -19.99 -16.48
N LEU A 155 -6.53 -20.18 -15.19
CA LEU A 155 -7.39 -20.93 -14.25
C LEU A 155 -8.48 -20.05 -13.59
N GLY A 156 -8.56 -18.75 -13.90
CA GLY A 156 -9.51 -17.82 -13.28
C GLY A 156 -10.90 -17.86 -13.92
N ASN A 157 -11.91 -18.30 -13.17
CA ASN A 157 -13.31 -18.19 -13.59
C ASN A 157 -13.70 -16.70 -13.68
N ILE A 158 -14.18 -16.25 -14.85
CA ILE A 158 -14.40 -14.84 -15.24
C ILE A 158 -15.42 -14.11 -14.34
N THR A 159 -16.24 -14.86 -13.61
CA THR A 159 -17.24 -14.35 -12.65
C THR A 159 -16.65 -14.02 -11.27
N SER A 160 -15.51 -14.60 -10.90
CA SER A 160 -14.85 -14.39 -9.61
C SER A 160 -14.06 -13.06 -9.44
N PRO A 161 -13.40 -12.46 -10.46
CA PRO A 161 -12.55 -11.29 -10.24
C PRO A 161 -13.34 -10.06 -9.81
N PHE A 162 -14.59 -9.89 -10.26
CA PHE A 162 -15.43 -8.75 -9.86
C PHE A 162 -15.78 -8.77 -8.37
N TYR A 163 -15.97 -9.96 -7.79
CA TYR A 163 -16.24 -10.11 -6.35
C TYR A 163 -15.02 -9.72 -5.51
N TYR A 164 -13.84 -10.24 -5.85
CA TYR A 164 -12.57 -9.90 -5.19
C TYR A 164 -12.20 -8.43 -5.36
N LEU A 165 -12.51 -7.84 -6.52
CA LEU A 165 -12.29 -6.42 -6.79
C LEU A 165 -13.22 -5.54 -5.94
N GLY A 166 -14.48 -5.95 -5.78
CA GLY A 166 -15.44 -5.30 -4.90
C GLY A 166 -15.01 -5.34 -3.43
N LEU A 167 -14.57 -6.50 -2.95
CA LEU A 167 -14.01 -6.65 -1.60
C LEU A 167 -12.76 -5.78 -1.41
N SER A 168 -11.82 -5.83 -2.36
CA SER A 168 -10.63 -4.97 -2.35
C SER A 168 -10.98 -3.48 -2.28
N PHE A 169 -12.00 -3.05 -3.02
CA PHE A 169 -12.45 -1.66 -3.03
C PHE A 169 -13.07 -1.25 -1.69
N THR A 170 -13.99 -2.06 -1.16
CA THR A 170 -14.60 -1.78 0.16
C THR A 170 -13.56 -1.78 1.28
N GLY A 171 -12.68 -2.79 1.33
CA GLY A 171 -11.59 -2.87 2.30
C GLY A 171 -10.60 -1.72 2.16
N GLY A 172 -10.21 -1.35 0.94
CA GLY A 172 -9.34 -0.21 0.67
C GLY A 172 -9.97 1.12 1.09
N LEU A 173 -11.28 1.31 0.84
CA LEU A 173 -12.02 2.50 1.25
C LEU A 173 -12.11 2.61 2.78
N ILE A 174 -12.43 1.50 3.46
CA ILE A 174 -12.48 1.43 4.93
C ILE A 174 -11.11 1.78 5.52
N LEU A 175 -10.05 1.20 4.97
CA LEU A 175 -8.68 1.40 5.45
C LEU A 175 -8.20 2.84 5.19
N LEU A 176 -8.63 3.46 4.09
CA LEU A 176 -8.37 4.87 3.81
C LEU A 176 -9.11 5.80 4.77
N ILE A 177 -10.40 5.56 5.02
CA ILE A 177 -11.19 6.35 5.98
C ILE A 177 -10.55 6.23 7.37
N PHE A 178 -10.20 5.01 7.79
CA PHE A 178 -9.56 4.75 9.06
C PHE A 178 -8.19 5.45 9.16
N GLY A 179 -7.37 5.39 8.11
CA GLY A 179 -6.08 6.08 8.06
C GLY A 179 -6.20 7.61 8.13
N LEU A 180 -7.18 8.19 7.44
CA LEU A 180 -7.45 9.63 7.51
C LEU A 180 -7.95 10.07 8.90
N LEU A 181 -8.80 9.27 9.54
CA LEU A 181 -9.27 9.52 10.90
C LEU A 181 -8.12 9.43 11.90
N ALA A 182 -7.30 8.39 11.81
CA ALA A 182 -6.11 8.21 12.64
C ALA A 182 -5.12 9.38 12.47
N PHE A 183 -4.90 9.84 11.23
CA PHE A 183 -4.05 10.99 10.95
C PHE A 183 -4.61 12.29 11.54
N LYS A 184 -5.92 12.57 11.36
CA LYS A 184 -6.57 13.73 11.99
C LYS A 184 -6.51 13.69 13.51
N TYR A 185 -6.67 12.51 14.11
CA TYR A 185 -6.56 12.33 15.55
C TYR A 185 -5.12 12.56 16.04
N ALA A 186 -4.13 11.99 15.34
CA ALA A 186 -2.72 12.18 15.59
C ALA A 186 -2.34 13.67 15.53
N GLU A 187 -2.79 14.39 14.51
CA GLU A 187 -2.50 15.82 14.34
C GLU A 187 -3.10 16.67 15.47
N ARG A 188 -4.36 16.40 15.88
CA ARG A 188 -4.98 17.10 17.03
C ARG A 188 -4.23 16.82 18.32
N ARG A 189 -3.77 15.59 18.54
CA ARG A 189 -3.07 15.19 19.76
C ARG A 189 -1.63 15.71 19.79
N ALA A 190 -0.94 15.71 18.66
CA ALA A 190 0.39 16.31 18.51
C ALA A 190 0.38 17.83 18.79
N ARG A 191 -0.65 18.55 18.32
CA ARG A 191 -0.85 19.98 18.64
C ARG A 191 -1.04 20.23 20.13
N ARG A 192 -1.82 19.39 20.82
CA ARG A 192 -2.06 19.54 22.27
C ARG A 192 -0.84 19.22 23.13
N LEU A 193 0.03 18.34 22.66
CA LEU A 193 1.20 17.89 23.41
C LEU A 193 2.48 18.71 23.14
N GLY A 194 2.42 19.72 22.26
CA GLY A 194 3.58 20.58 21.95
C GLY A 194 4.76 19.84 21.31
N VAL A 195 4.57 18.60 20.87
CA VAL A 195 5.66 17.71 20.41
C VAL A 195 6.29 18.16 19.09
N LEU A 196 5.61 19.06 18.37
CA LEU A 196 6.13 19.69 17.15
C LEU A 196 7.34 20.60 17.38
N ASP A 197 7.51 21.10 18.62
CA ASP A 197 8.61 22.00 18.98
C ASP A 197 9.69 21.31 19.84
N ARG A 198 9.53 20.00 20.11
CA ARG A 198 10.53 19.25 20.87
C ARG A 198 11.72 18.97 19.98
N LYS A 199 12.72 19.86 20.05
CA LYS A 199 14.06 19.65 19.46
C LYS A 199 14.53 18.23 19.81
N VAL A 200 14.84 17.47 18.77
CA VAL A 200 15.53 16.19 18.92
C VAL A 200 16.95 16.56 19.32
N VAL A 201 17.22 16.57 20.62
CA VAL A 201 18.58 16.62 21.18
C VAL A 201 19.07 15.18 21.31
#